data_AF-A0A378IN43-F1
#
_entry.id   AF-A0A378IN43-F1
#
_cell.length_a   1.000
_cell.length_b   1.000
_cell.length_c   1.000
_cell.angle_alpha   90.00
_cell.angle_beta   90.00
_cell.angle_gamma   90.00
#
_symmetry.space_group_name_H-M   'P 1'
#
loop_
_entity.id
_entity.type
_entity.pdbx_description
1 polymer ?
#
loop_
_entity_poly.entity_id
_entity_poly.type
_entity_poly.pdbx_seq_one_letter_code
_entity_poly.pdbx_strand_id
1 'polypeptide(L)'
;MTFTKSDKNTLSYNPMIVFNSPHRNSYRRITVINNYPWYRSTGKNSGYEGTWFFFGGILETKTNHHSRGWFIKPKSLAEERYNKTRFFGPSVSHYVRKHSIHKLISFSRFGDIEKACISASIGGGFWRSCKGKRLRCYLKKNYSHYFLPPEIIKNIRQSAIRTDLTIYSNPEEVNLWLREQGVTTLGVLHNESLLIRPN
;
A
#
# COMPACT_ATOMS: atom_id res chain seq x y z
N MET A 1 36.61 -8.51 -9.69
CA MET A 1 35.14 -8.63 -9.59
C MET A 1 34.67 -7.78 -8.44
N THR A 2 34.35 -6.52 -8.75
CA THR A 2 33.96 -5.49 -7.79
C THR A 2 32.45 -5.57 -7.59
N PHE A 3 32.03 -5.85 -6.35
CA PHE A 3 30.66 -5.67 -5.91
C PHE A 3 30.29 -4.19 -6.07
N THR A 4 29.48 -3.85 -7.05
CA THR A 4 28.85 -2.54 -7.15
C THR A 4 27.84 -2.43 -6.02
N LYS A 5 28.21 -1.69 -4.97
CA LYS A 5 27.27 -1.10 -4.02
C LYS A 5 26.19 -0.41 -4.83
N SER A 6 24.99 -0.98 -4.82
CA SER A 6 23.77 -0.27 -5.23
C SER A 6 23.73 1.06 -4.49
N ASP A 7 23.67 2.15 -5.25
CA ASP A 7 23.52 3.52 -4.78
C ASP A 7 22.27 3.64 -3.90
N LYS A 8 22.44 3.36 -2.61
CA LYS A 8 21.51 3.71 -1.53
C LYS A 8 21.99 4.98 -0.84
N ASN A 9 22.17 6.02 -1.63
CA ASN A 9 22.24 7.43 -1.25
C ASN A 9 21.57 8.13 -2.43
N THR A 10 20.49 8.87 -2.33
CA THR A 10 20.17 9.91 -1.36
C THR A 10 18.71 10.27 -1.65
N LEU A 11 17.79 10.10 -0.70
CA LEU A 11 16.56 10.89 -0.61
C LEU A 11 16.00 10.68 0.80
N SER A 12 16.53 11.50 1.72
CA SER A 12 15.99 11.73 3.06
C SER A 12 14.65 12.48 3.03
N TYR A 13 13.82 12.22 2.03
CA TYR A 13 12.46 12.68 1.90
C TYR A 13 11.68 11.48 1.40
N ASN A 14 10.74 10.99 2.19
CA ASN A 14 9.65 10.17 1.66
C ASN A 14 8.60 11.20 1.25
N PRO A 15 8.60 11.68 -0.02
CA PRO A 15 7.70 12.73 -0.41
C PRO A 15 6.27 12.20 -0.27
N MET A 16 5.40 13.09 0.17
CA MET A 16 4.02 12.76 0.51
C MET A 16 3.12 13.82 -0.09
N ILE A 17 2.04 13.36 -0.67
CA ILE A 17 0.99 14.21 -1.24
C ILE A 17 -0.33 13.87 -0.57
N VAL A 18 -1.32 14.73 -0.79
CA VAL A 18 -2.71 14.46 -0.43
C VAL A 18 -3.53 14.34 -1.69
N PHE A 19 -4.21 13.21 -1.87
CA PHE A 19 -5.26 13.07 -2.87
C PHE A 19 -6.61 13.45 -2.26
N ASN A 20 -7.24 14.49 -2.81
CA ASN A 20 -8.61 14.87 -2.54
C ASN A 20 -9.55 14.20 -3.55
N SER A 21 -10.25 13.14 -3.15
CA SER A 21 -11.19 12.47 -4.04
C SER A 21 -12.46 13.32 -4.23
N PRO A 22 -12.70 13.92 -5.41
CA PRO A 22 -13.71 14.97 -5.60
C PRO A 22 -15.13 14.54 -5.20
N HIS A 23 -15.44 13.26 -5.41
CA HIS A 23 -16.78 12.72 -5.21
C HIS A 23 -16.99 12.06 -3.84
N ARG A 24 -16.00 12.16 -2.92
CA ARG A 24 -16.01 11.36 -1.68
C ARG A 24 -15.68 12.14 -0.41
N ASN A 25 -15.43 13.44 -0.52
CA ASN A 25 -15.00 14.31 0.58
C ASN A 25 -14.00 13.58 1.51
N SER A 26 -12.90 13.17 0.90
CA SER A 26 -12.07 12.09 1.39
C SER A 26 -10.63 12.32 0.97
N TYR A 27 -9.88 12.94 1.87
CA TYR A 27 -8.45 13.17 1.74
C TYR A 27 -7.68 11.88 2.05
N ARG A 28 -6.69 11.55 1.22
CA ARG A 28 -5.79 10.41 1.40
C ARG A 28 -4.36 10.87 1.28
N ARG A 29 -3.57 10.65 2.32
CA ARG A 29 -2.12 10.81 2.24
C ARG A 29 -1.55 9.67 1.42
N ILE A 30 -0.72 10.00 0.43
CA ILE A 30 -0.06 9.06 -0.47
C ILE A 30 1.45 9.30 -0.40
N THR A 31 2.22 8.21 -0.34
CA THR A 31 3.69 8.26 -0.37
C THR A 31 4.24 7.06 -1.15
N VAL A 32 5.54 7.07 -1.43
CA VAL A 32 6.25 5.98 -2.09
C VAL A 32 7.32 5.45 -1.15
N ILE A 33 7.36 4.12 -0.98
CA ILE A 33 8.34 3.42 -0.13
C ILE A 33 8.81 2.21 -0.92
N ASN A 34 10.13 2.10 -1.13
CA ASN A 34 10.75 1.05 -1.95
C ASN A 34 10.07 0.91 -3.32
N ASN A 35 9.83 2.04 -4.01
CA ASN A 35 9.17 2.10 -5.31
C ASN A 35 7.73 1.56 -5.35
N TYR A 36 7.12 1.32 -4.18
CA TYR A 36 5.72 0.94 -4.06
C TYR A 36 4.89 2.13 -3.59
N PRO A 37 3.69 2.36 -4.13
CA PRO A 37 2.85 3.44 -3.69
C PRO A 37 1.98 2.98 -2.52
N TRP A 38 1.81 3.87 -1.54
CA TRP A 38 1.08 3.63 -0.31
C TRP A 38 0.05 4.72 -0.06
N TYR A 39 -1.14 4.37 0.40
CA TYR A 39 -2.09 5.34 0.93
C TYR A 39 -2.42 5.06 2.40
N ARG A 40 -2.63 6.12 3.17
CA ARG A 40 -3.11 6.04 4.54
C ARG A 40 -4.63 5.93 4.55
N SER A 41 -5.16 4.82 5.06
CA SER A 41 -6.60 4.60 5.21
C SER A 41 -7.24 5.61 6.16
N THR A 42 -8.45 6.08 5.83
CA THR A 42 -9.27 6.91 6.75
C THR A 42 -10.25 6.10 7.57
N GLY A 43 -10.23 4.77 7.49
CA GLY A 43 -11.11 3.92 8.31
C GLY A 43 -12.57 3.87 7.86
N LYS A 44 -13.12 4.87 7.15
CA LYS A 44 -14.54 4.97 6.74
C LYS A 44 -15.19 3.63 6.30
N ASN A 45 -14.48 2.82 5.50
CA ASN A 45 -14.99 1.54 4.99
C ASN A 45 -14.25 0.30 5.51
N SER A 46 -13.24 0.47 6.37
CA SER A 46 -12.37 -0.63 6.80
C SER A 46 -12.26 -0.77 8.31
N GLY A 47 -12.68 0.23 9.10
CA GLY A 47 -12.48 0.24 10.56
C GLY A 47 -11.02 0.43 11.01
N TYR A 48 -10.08 0.61 10.07
CA TYR A 48 -8.63 0.68 10.37
C TYR A 48 -8.00 2.00 9.92
N GLU A 49 -8.54 3.10 10.43
CA GLU A 49 -8.00 4.43 10.20
C GLU A 49 -6.51 4.49 10.58
N GLY A 50 -5.71 5.09 9.69
CA GLY A 50 -4.28 5.22 9.86
C GLY A 50 -3.45 4.01 9.45
N THR A 51 -4.05 2.94 8.93
CA THR A 51 -3.30 1.82 8.31
C THR A 51 -2.81 2.22 6.93
N TRP A 52 -1.54 1.96 6.64
CA TRP A 52 -0.95 2.17 5.32
C TRP A 52 -1.15 0.94 4.43
N PHE A 53 -1.73 1.12 3.26
CA PHE A 53 -1.97 0.04 2.29
C PHE A 53 -1.25 0.32 0.99
N PHE A 54 -0.63 -0.74 0.46
CA PHE A 54 -0.15 -0.77 -0.92
C PHE A 54 -1.34 -0.68 -1.89
N PHE A 55 -1.09 -0.06 -3.04
CA PHE A 55 -2.04 0.05 -4.13
C PHE A 55 -1.31 0.11 -5.48
N GLY A 56 -2.05 0.13 -6.59
CA GLY A 56 -1.47 0.14 -7.94
C GLY A 56 -1.58 1.47 -8.68
N GLY A 57 -1.99 2.55 -7.99
CA GLY A 57 -2.35 3.82 -8.62
C GLY A 57 -3.83 4.18 -8.44
N ILE A 58 -4.20 5.34 -8.96
CA ILE A 58 -5.58 5.83 -8.97
C ILE A 58 -6.19 5.56 -10.35
N LEU A 59 -7.42 5.08 -10.36
CA LEU A 59 -8.15 4.80 -11.59
C LEU A 59 -8.46 6.12 -12.33
N GLU A 60 -7.89 6.31 -13.52
CA GLU A 60 -8.04 7.53 -14.34
C GLU A 60 -9.37 7.55 -15.10
N THR A 61 -9.90 6.38 -15.46
CA THR A 61 -11.14 6.23 -16.24
C THR A 61 -12.22 5.46 -15.47
N LYS A 62 -13.50 5.76 -15.70
CA LYS A 62 -14.59 4.97 -15.10
C LYS A 62 -14.59 3.56 -15.71
N THR A 63 -14.83 2.55 -14.88
CA THR A 63 -15.12 1.17 -15.29
C THR A 63 -16.56 0.79 -14.92
N ASN A 64 -17.02 -0.38 -15.36
CA ASN A 64 -18.35 -0.91 -15.01
C ASN A 64 -18.59 -1.04 -13.50
N HIS A 65 -17.52 -1.24 -12.71
CA HIS A 65 -17.62 -1.47 -11.26
C HIS A 65 -17.11 -0.31 -10.40
N HIS A 66 -16.26 0.57 -10.95
CA HIS A 66 -15.58 1.61 -10.19
C HIS A 66 -15.56 2.93 -10.95
N SER A 67 -15.94 4.00 -10.25
CA SER A 67 -15.79 5.38 -10.74
C SER A 67 -14.32 5.75 -10.87
N ARG A 68 -14.03 6.76 -11.71
CA ARG A 68 -12.76 7.48 -11.70
C ARG A 68 -12.37 7.94 -10.28
N GLY A 69 -11.07 7.93 -9.96
CA GLY A 69 -10.54 8.32 -8.66
C GLY A 69 -10.48 7.20 -7.61
N TRP A 70 -10.74 5.95 -7.99
CA TRP A 70 -10.62 4.81 -7.08
C TRP A 70 -9.18 4.30 -6.96
N PHE A 71 -8.77 3.95 -5.75
CA PHE A 71 -7.48 3.27 -5.52
C PHE A 71 -7.54 1.85 -6.08
N ILE A 72 -6.59 1.51 -6.95
CA ILE A 72 -6.44 0.16 -7.51
C ILE A 72 -5.86 -0.73 -6.43
N LYS A 73 -6.68 -1.64 -5.89
CA LYS A 73 -6.27 -2.52 -4.78
C LYS A 73 -5.42 -3.67 -5.30
N PRO A 74 -4.58 -4.30 -4.47
CA PRO A 74 -3.67 -5.36 -4.94
C PRO A 74 -4.39 -6.55 -5.60
N LYS A 75 -5.59 -6.89 -5.11
CA LYS A 75 -6.44 -7.93 -5.72
C LYS A 75 -6.83 -7.66 -7.18
N SER A 76 -6.81 -6.40 -7.59
CA SER A 76 -7.16 -5.96 -8.95
C SER A 76 -5.94 -5.91 -9.88
N LEU A 77 -4.73 -6.10 -9.33
CA LEU A 77 -3.48 -6.12 -10.08
C LEU A 77 -3.04 -7.55 -10.45
N ALA A 78 -3.65 -8.57 -9.85
CA ALA A 78 -3.34 -9.94 -10.15
C ALA A 78 -4.15 -10.39 -11.37
N GLU A 79 -3.46 -10.77 -12.45
CA GLU A 79 -4.06 -11.37 -13.66
C GLU A 79 -4.83 -12.65 -13.34
N GLU A 80 -4.31 -13.44 -12.39
CA GLU A 80 -4.97 -14.62 -11.84
C GLU A 80 -5.74 -14.30 -10.55
N ARG A 81 -6.79 -15.10 -10.27
CA ARG A 81 -7.58 -15.00 -9.03
C ARG A 81 -6.65 -14.89 -7.81
N TYR A 82 -6.72 -13.76 -7.10
CA TYR A 82 -5.92 -13.50 -5.90
C TYR A 82 -5.94 -14.69 -4.93
N ASN A 83 -4.82 -15.43 -4.86
CA ASN A 83 -4.66 -16.57 -3.96
C ASN A 83 -3.77 -16.19 -2.77
N LYS A 84 -4.36 -16.17 -1.57
CA LYS A 84 -3.68 -15.78 -0.32
C LYS A 84 -2.44 -16.63 -0.02
N THR A 85 -2.45 -17.92 -0.36
CA THR A 85 -1.29 -18.78 -0.14
C THR A 85 -0.15 -18.50 -1.10
N ARG A 86 -0.43 -18.02 -2.32
CA ARG A 86 0.59 -17.64 -3.30
C ARG A 86 1.37 -16.39 -2.88
N PHE A 87 0.68 -15.38 -2.34
CA PHE A 87 1.30 -14.08 -1.99
C PHE A 87 1.90 -14.01 -0.58
N PHE A 88 1.40 -14.80 0.38
CA PHE A 88 1.85 -14.76 1.78
C PHE A 88 2.47 -16.06 2.27
N GLY A 89 2.42 -17.12 1.46
CA GLY A 89 2.83 -18.45 1.86
C GLY A 89 1.84 -19.16 2.79
N PRO A 90 1.98 -20.50 2.95
CA PRO A 90 1.12 -21.31 3.80
C PRO A 90 1.20 -20.90 5.28
N SER A 91 2.39 -20.63 5.80
CA SER A 91 2.63 -20.37 7.22
C SER A 91 1.92 -19.11 7.71
N VAL A 92 2.03 -18.00 6.97
CA VAL A 92 1.35 -16.74 7.31
C VAL A 92 -0.15 -16.88 7.14
N SER A 93 -0.61 -17.54 6.06
CA SER A 93 -2.02 -17.79 5.80
C SER A 93 -2.67 -18.62 6.93
N HIS A 94 -1.97 -19.66 7.38
CA HIS A 94 -2.39 -20.48 8.52
C HIS A 94 -2.45 -19.65 9.80
N TYR A 95 -1.41 -18.87 10.11
CA TYR A 95 -1.38 -18.01 11.30
C TYR A 95 -2.54 -17.01 11.34
N VAL A 96 -2.80 -16.34 10.21
CA VAL A 96 -3.91 -15.38 10.06
C VAL A 96 -5.28 -16.05 10.25
N ARG A 97 -5.44 -17.31 9.84
CA ARG A 97 -6.66 -18.11 10.08
C ARG A 97 -6.77 -18.55 11.53
N LYS A 98 -5.73 -19.19 12.07
CA LYS A 98 -5.64 -19.70 13.45
C LYS A 98 -5.97 -18.63 14.49
N HIS A 99 -5.52 -17.40 14.26
CA HIS A 99 -5.76 -16.28 15.17
C HIS A 99 -6.95 -15.38 14.79
N SER A 100 -7.81 -15.83 13.86
CA SER A 100 -9.01 -15.10 13.43
C SER A 100 -8.72 -13.65 13.03
N ILE A 101 -7.57 -13.38 12.41
CA ILE A 101 -7.18 -12.06 11.92
C ILE A 101 -7.92 -11.73 10.62
N HIS A 102 -8.17 -12.74 9.78
CA HIS A 102 -8.93 -12.58 8.52
C HIS A 102 -10.35 -12.04 8.71
N LYS A 103 -10.96 -12.26 9.89
CA LYS A 103 -12.28 -11.71 10.25
C LYS A 103 -12.24 -10.20 10.47
N LEU A 104 -11.07 -9.67 10.82
CA LEU A 104 -10.86 -8.25 11.04
C LEU A 104 -10.50 -7.56 9.73
N ILE A 105 -9.46 -8.04 9.07
CA ILE A 105 -8.90 -7.36 7.92
C ILE A 105 -8.76 -8.34 6.76
N SER A 106 -9.16 -7.89 5.57
CA SER A 106 -8.81 -8.62 4.35
C SER A 106 -7.31 -8.50 4.13
N PHE A 107 -6.57 -9.54 4.53
CA PHE A 107 -5.10 -9.55 4.47
C PHE A 107 -4.57 -9.31 3.05
N SER A 108 -5.39 -9.62 2.03
CA SER A 108 -5.12 -9.29 0.63
C SER A 108 -4.84 -7.82 0.34
N ARG A 109 -5.30 -6.92 1.22
CA ARG A 109 -5.11 -5.48 1.09
C ARG A 109 -3.66 -5.04 1.27
N PHE A 110 -2.82 -5.90 1.86
CA PHE A 110 -1.39 -5.61 1.98
C PHE A 110 -0.60 -5.98 0.73
N GLY A 111 -1.16 -6.75 -0.21
CA GLY A 111 -0.42 -7.22 -1.39
C GLY A 111 0.26 -8.55 -1.12
N ASP A 112 1.49 -8.51 -0.61
CA ASP A 112 2.35 -9.67 -0.31
C ASP A 112 3.02 -9.53 1.08
N ILE A 113 3.86 -10.50 1.42
CA ILE A 113 4.52 -10.55 2.73
C ILE A 113 5.46 -9.35 2.98
N GLU A 114 6.22 -8.92 1.98
CA GLU A 114 7.10 -7.76 2.08
C GLU A 114 6.28 -6.51 2.41
N LYS A 115 5.22 -6.27 1.65
CA LYS A 115 4.36 -5.10 1.82
C LYS A 115 3.58 -5.15 3.14
N ALA A 116 3.20 -6.34 3.61
CA ALA A 116 2.63 -6.50 4.94
C ALA A 116 3.65 -6.09 6.05
N CYS A 117 4.91 -6.50 5.93
CA CYS A 117 5.99 -6.12 6.85
C CYS A 117 6.26 -4.61 6.82
N ILE A 118 6.34 -4.00 5.65
CA ILE A 118 6.51 -2.54 5.49
C ILE A 118 5.36 -1.78 6.16
N SER A 119 4.11 -2.17 5.91
CA SER A 119 2.94 -1.58 6.60
C SER A 119 3.03 -1.74 8.12
N ALA A 120 3.43 -2.93 8.60
CA ALA A 120 3.59 -3.23 10.01
C ALA A 120 4.73 -2.43 10.68
N SER A 121 5.80 -2.11 9.94
CA SER A 121 6.87 -1.22 10.39
C SER A 121 6.34 0.18 10.69
N ILE A 122 5.57 0.75 9.76
CA ILE A 122 5.00 2.09 9.92
C ILE A 122 3.98 2.12 11.07
N GLY A 123 3.16 1.06 11.18
CA GLY A 123 2.16 0.90 12.23
C GLY A 123 0.88 1.72 11.96
N GLY A 124 0.20 2.13 13.03
CA GLY A 124 -1.11 2.79 12.95
C GLY A 124 -2.26 1.82 12.70
N GLY A 125 -3.50 2.32 12.79
CA GLY A 125 -4.73 1.56 12.52
C GLY A 125 -4.75 0.12 13.01
N PHE A 126 -4.90 -0.84 12.09
CA PHE A 126 -4.97 -2.27 12.38
C PHE A 126 -3.80 -2.74 13.27
N TRP A 127 -2.58 -2.24 13.02
CA TRP A 127 -1.38 -2.65 13.74
C TRP A 127 -1.35 -2.21 15.21
N ARG A 128 -2.22 -1.28 15.62
CA ARG A 128 -2.40 -0.89 17.03
C ARG A 128 -3.31 -1.83 17.80
N SER A 129 -4.15 -2.60 17.12
CA SER A 129 -5.04 -3.58 17.75
C SER A 129 -4.24 -4.74 18.38
N CYS A 130 -4.84 -5.46 19.34
CA CYS A 130 -4.20 -6.64 19.96
C CYS A 130 -3.82 -7.70 18.91
N LYS A 131 -4.71 -7.96 17.94
CA LYS A 131 -4.45 -8.90 16.84
C LYS A 131 -3.38 -8.38 15.87
N GLY A 132 -3.37 -7.07 15.59
CA GLY A 132 -2.34 -6.43 14.78
C GLY A 132 -0.95 -6.50 15.43
N LYS A 133 -0.85 -6.22 16.74
CA LYS A 133 0.40 -6.38 17.51
C LYS A 133 0.90 -7.82 17.47
N ARG A 134 0.01 -8.80 17.71
CA ARG A 134 0.35 -10.23 17.65
C ARG A 134 0.83 -10.67 16.26
N LEU A 135 0.19 -10.18 15.19
CA LEU A 135 0.65 -10.46 13.83
C LEU A 135 2.00 -9.78 13.54
N ARG A 136 2.17 -8.53 13.95
CA ARG A 136 3.43 -7.79 13.78
C ARG A 136 4.60 -8.51 14.46
N CYS A 137 4.41 -9.05 15.68
CA CYS A 137 5.45 -9.84 16.35
C CYS A 137 5.81 -11.10 15.56
N TYR A 138 4.80 -11.81 15.04
CA TYR A 138 5.02 -12.98 14.18
C TYR A 138 5.78 -12.62 12.89
N LEU A 139 5.36 -11.55 12.21
CA LEU A 139 6.02 -11.08 10.99
C LEU A 139 7.46 -10.64 11.28
N LYS A 140 7.70 -9.90 12.36
CA LYS A 140 9.05 -9.45 12.74
C LYS A 140 9.97 -10.62 13.08
N LYS A 141 9.45 -11.69 13.70
CA LYS A 141 10.23 -12.90 14.02
C LYS A 141 10.66 -13.66 12.77
N ASN A 142 9.79 -13.77 11.77
CA ASN A 142 10.01 -14.66 10.61
C ASN A 142 10.50 -13.93 9.34
N TYR A 143 10.27 -12.62 9.24
CA TYR A 143 10.50 -11.81 8.04
C TYR A 143 11.10 -10.43 8.39
N SER A 144 12.01 -10.41 9.37
CA SER A 144 12.62 -9.17 9.89
C SER A 144 13.30 -8.33 8.81
N HIS A 145 13.89 -8.96 7.80
CA HIS A 145 14.59 -8.29 6.70
C HIS A 145 13.70 -7.39 5.82
N TYR A 146 12.37 -7.58 5.86
CA TYR A 146 11.42 -6.69 5.16
C TYR A 146 10.96 -5.50 6.03
N PHE A 147 11.30 -5.45 7.31
CA PHE A 147 10.91 -4.33 8.17
C PHE A 147 11.77 -3.10 7.89
N LEU A 148 11.12 -1.95 7.70
CA LEU A 148 11.80 -0.67 7.55
C LEU A 148 12.66 -0.30 8.78
N PRO A 149 13.82 0.35 8.57
CA PRO A 149 14.61 1.00 9.62
C PRO A 149 13.84 2.07 10.42
N PRO A 150 14.17 2.27 11.71
CA PRO A 150 13.53 3.28 12.57
C PRO A 150 13.53 4.70 12.00
N GLU A 151 14.61 5.10 11.34
CA GLU A 151 14.82 6.44 10.78
C GLU A 151 13.80 6.71 9.67
N ILE A 152 13.60 5.74 8.77
CA ILE A 152 12.61 5.82 7.70
C ILE A 152 11.19 5.87 8.29
N ILE A 153 10.90 5.06 9.31
CA ILE A 153 9.60 5.07 9.99
C ILE A 153 9.32 6.45 10.61
N LYS A 154 10.31 7.07 11.26
CA LYS A 154 10.21 8.40 11.85
C LYS A 154 9.86 9.44 10.78
N ASN A 155 10.59 9.43 9.67
CA ASN A 155 10.38 10.38 8.56
C ASN A 155 8.96 10.26 7.97
N ILE A 156 8.49 9.03 7.70
CA ILE A 156 7.13 8.81 7.18
C ILE A 156 6.07 9.34 8.16
N ARG A 157 6.24 9.11 9.46
CA ARG A 157 5.28 9.58 10.48
C ARG A 157 5.28 11.10 10.60
N GLN A 158 6.44 11.74 10.53
CA GLN A 158 6.56 13.20 10.53
C GLN A 158 5.90 13.81 9.28
N SER A 159 6.15 13.26 8.10
CA SER A 159 5.45 13.70 6.88
C SER A 159 3.94 13.49 6.98
N ALA A 160 3.49 12.41 7.63
CA ALA A 160 2.07 12.10 7.75
C ALA A 160 1.26 13.04 8.65
N ILE A 161 1.90 13.89 9.47
CA ILE A 161 1.23 14.89 10.30
C ILE A 161 1.24 16.29 9.68
N ARG A 162 2.05 16.51 8.63
CA ARG A 162 2.10 17.78 7.90
C ARG A 162 0.73 18.14 7.31
N THR A 163 0.45 19.43 7.32
CA THR A 163 -0.76 20.06 6.76
C THR A 163 -0.47 20.83 5.46
N ASP A 164 0.80 21.12 5.19
CA ASP A 164 1.33 21.86 4.04
C ASP A 164 1.72 20.94 2.86
N LEU A 165 1.04 19.79 2.72
CA LEU A 165 1.31 18.85 1.64
C LEU A 165 0.62 19.28 0.36
N THR A 166 1.28 19.10 -0.79
CA THR A 166 0.67 19.29 -2.11
C THR A 166 -0.61 18.46 -2.22
N ILE A 167 -1.70 19.12 -2.65
CA ILE A 167 -3.00 18.51 -2.81
C ILE A 167 -3.29 18.33 -4.30
N TYR A 168 -3.49 17.08 -4.72
CA TYR A 168 -4.00 16.76 -6.04
C TYR A 168 -5.47 16.35 -5.93
N SER A 169 -6.30 16.85 -6.84
CA SER A 169 -7.69 16.40 -6.99
C SER A 169 -7.88 15.54 -8.24
N ASN A 170 -6.90 15.57 -9.16
CA ASN A 170 -6.93 14.84 -10.41
C ASN A 170 -6.20 13.48 -10.31
N PRO A 171 -6.84 12.35 -10.64
CA PRO A 171 -6.19 11.03 -10.68
C PRO A 171 -4.90 10.95 -11.50
N GLU A 172 -4.88 11.62 -12.65
CA GLU A 172 -3.78 11.64 -13.62
C GLU A 172 -2.56 12.35 -13.03
N GLU A 173 -2.75 13.45 -12.29
CA GLU A 173 -1.68 14.15 -11.58
C GLU A 173 -1.08 13.28 -10.48
N VAL A 174 -1.93 12.55 -9.74
CA VAL A 174 -1.44 11.60 -8.72
C VAL A 174 -0.62 10.50 -9.37
N ASN A 175 -1.10 9.91 -10.47
CA ASN A 175 -0.36 8.84 -11.16
C ASN A 175 0.92 9.36 -11.82
N LEU A 176 0.92 10.57 -12.37
CA LEU A 176 2.12 11.22 -12.89
C LEU A 176 3.15 11.41 -11.77
N TRP A 177 2.73 11.95 -10.63
CA TRP A 177 3.60 12.09 -9.45
C TRP A 177 4.18 10.73 -9.02
N LEU A 178 3.36 9.67 -8.99
CA LEU A 178 3.82 8.32 -8.66
C LEU A 178 4.88 7.81 -9.66
N ARG A 179 4.75 8.10 -10.97
CA ARG A 179 5.76 7.75 -11.99
C ARG A 179 7.08 8.49 -11.74
N GLU A 180 7.00 9.79 -11.46
CA GLU A 180 8.17 10.64 -11.16
C GLU A 180 8.91 10.18 -9.90
N GLN A 181 8.20 9.56 -8.94
CA GLN A 181 8.81 8.94 -7.75
C GLN A 181 9.39 7.53 -7.99
N GLY A 182 9.43 7.06 -9.24
CA GLY A 182 10.02 5.77 -9.61
C GLY A 182 9.15 4.56 -9.30
N VAL A 183 7.83 4.72 -9.18
CA VAL A 183 6.92 3.58 -8.97
C VAL A 183 6.89 2.70 -10.22
N THR A 184 7.44 1.49 -10.10
CA THR A 184 7.54 0.52 -11.20
C THR A 184 6.28 -0.30 -11.40
N THR A 185 5.39 -0.36 -10.40
CA THR A 185 4.16 -1.16 -10.38
C THR A 185 2.89 -0.32 -10.50
N LEU A 186 2.95 0.89 -11.08
CA LEU A 186 1.74 1.58 -11.49
C LEU A 186 1.06 0.68 -12.51
N GLY A 187 0.05 -0.05 -12.04
CA GLY A 187 -0.50 -1.18 -12.75
C GLY A 187 -1.11 -0.68 -14.04
N VAL A 188 -0.39 -0.88 -15.15
CA VAL A 188 -0.95 -1.30 -16.43
C VAL A 188 -2.31 -0.64 -16.75
N LEU A 189 -2.33 0.69 -16.82
CA LEU A 189 -3.49 1.46 -17.29
C LEU A 189 -3.31 2.02 -18.71
N HIS A 190 -2.18 1.71 -19.36
CA HIS A 190 -2.05 1.86 -20.82
C HIS A 190 -2.58 0.65 -21.59
N ASN A 191 -3.03 -0.41 -20.90
CA ASN A 191 -3.53 -1.60 -21.56
C ASN A 191 -4.99 -1.83 -21.16
N GLU A 192 -5.91 -1.33 -21.99
CA GLU A 192 -7.35 -1.57 -21.89
C GLU A 192 -7.71 -3.07 -21.82
N SER A 193 -6.80 -3.94 -22.28
CA SER A 193 -6.94 -5.39 -22.30
C SER A 193 -7.02 -6.08 -20.93
N LEU A 194 -6.52 -5.48 -19.84
CA LEU A 194 -6.63 -6.08 -18.49
C LEU A 194 -7.95 -5.75 -17.77
N LEU A 195 -8.77 -4.88 -18.35
CA LEU A 195 -10.11 -4.54 -17.85
C LEU A 195 -11.24 -5.28 -18.58
N ILE A 196 -10.92 -6.00 -19.66
CA ILE A 196 -11.86 -6.78 -20.43
C ILE A 196 -11.70 -8.25 -20.01
N ARG A 197 -12.73 -8.81 -19.38
CA ARG A 197 -12.87 -10.26 -19.35
C ARG A 197 -13.33 -10.71 -20.74
N PRO A 198 -12.78 -11.78 -21.32
CA PRO A 198 -13.49 -12.48 -22.38
C PRO A 198 -14.80 -13.05 -21.79
N ASN A 199 -15.86 -12.95 -22.58
CA ASN A 199 -17.15 -13.57 -22.28
C ASN A 199 -17.03 -15.08 -22.10
#